data_AF-A0A2W6X699-F1
#
_entry.id   AF-A0A2W6X699-F1
#
_cell.length_a   1.000
_cell.length_b   1.000
_cell.length_c   1.000
_cell.angle_alpha   90.00
_cell.angle_beta   90.00
_cell.angle_gamma   90.00
#
_symmetry.space_group_name_H-M   'P 1'
#
loop_
_entity.id
_entity.type
_entity.pdbx_description
1 polymer ?
#
loop_
_entity_poly.entity_id
_entity_poly.type
_entity_poly.pdbx_seq_one_letter_code
_entity_poly.pdbx_strand_id
1 'polypeptide(L)' 'MSRRLAKPFAATGNDADISAVAHTLRTEFGAASLTLARQMLSTAEGEARTNWQKVVMELNEEAAG' A
#
# COMPACT_ATOMS: atom_id res chain seq x y z
N MET A 1 7.86 39.98 8.10
CA MET A 1 8.53 38.85 8.78
C MET A 1 7.67 37.60 8.65
N SER A 2 7.94 36.77 7.66
CA SER A 2 7.10 35.62 7.30
C SER A 2 7.49 34.39 8.11
N ARG A 3 6.74 34.08 9.18
CA ARG A 3 6.81 32.75 9.82
C ARG A 3 6.09 31.76 8.90
N ARG A 4 6.84 31.06 8.05
CA ARG A 4 6.36 29.87 7.36
C ARG A 4 6.17 28.79 8.43
N LEU A 5 4.99 28.74 9.01
CA LEU A 5 4.51 27.55 9.73
C LEU A 5 4.52 26.42 8.70
N ALA A 6 5.50 25.52 8.82
CA ALA A 6 5.52 24.28 8.09
C ALA A 6 4.15 23.61 8.32
N LYS A 7 3.41 23.42 7.23
CA LYS A 7 2.10 22.75 7.26
C LYS A 7 2.27 21.43 8.03
N PRO A 8 1.33 21.06 8.91
CA PRO A 8 1.28 19.71 9.43
C PRO A 8 1.19 18.77 8.23
N PHE A 9 1.97 17.69 8.28
CA PHE A 9 1.98 16.60 7.31
C PHE A 9 0.53 16.12 7.09
N ALA A 10 -0.14 16.68 6.09
CA ALA A 10 -1.55 16.43 5.81
C ALA A 10 -1.61 15.74 4.44
N ALA A 11 -1.87 14.43 4.49
CA ALA A 11 -2.55 13.63 3.46
C ALA A 11 -1.82 13.24 2.15
N THR A 12 -0.52 12.91 2.15
CA THR A 12 0.13 12.40 0.90
C THR A 12 1.07 11.20 1.03
N GLY A 13 1.26 10.59 2.21
CA GLY A 13 2.19 9.46 2.37
C GLY A 13 1.64 8.09 1.95
N ASN A 14 0.36 7.82 2.18
CA ASN A 14 -0.11 6.44 2.25
C ASN A 14 -0.18 5.73 0.89
N ASP A 15 -0.65 6.37 -0.18
CA ASP A 15 -0.87 5.68 -1.46
C ASP A 15 0.45 5.43 -2.24
N ALA A 16 1.43 6.32 -2.13
CA ALA A 16 2.77 6.09 -2.69
C ALA A 16 3.48 4.91 -1.98
N ASP A 17 3.26 4.77 -0.67
CA ASP A 17 3.76 3.65 0.12
C ASP A 17 3.04 2.33 -0.27
N ILE A 18 1.74 2.37 -0.60
CA ILE A 18 0.99 1.19 -1.08
C ILE A 18 1.58 0.66 -2.39
N SER A 19 1.75 1.52 -3.41
CA SER A 19 2.30 1.08 -4.70
C SER A 19 3.74 0.57 -4.55
N ALA A 20 4.55 1.19 -3.67
CA ALA A 20 5.89 0.68 -3.36
C ALA A 20 5.86 -0.73 -2.74
N VAL A 21 4.97 -0.96 -1.77
CA VAL A 21 4.80 -2.29 -1.15
C VAL A 21 4.30 -3.32 -2.15
N ALA A 22 3.32 -2.98 -2.99
CA ALA A 22 2.84 -3.87 -4.05
C ALA A 22 3.97 -4.22 -5.03
N HIS A 23 4.75 -3.23 -5.47
CA HIS A 23 5.89 -3.42 -6.35
C HIS A 23 6.97 -4.32 -5.74
N THR A 24 7.32 -4.11 -4.47
CA THR A 24 8.28 -4.97 -3.75
C THR A 24 7.76 -6.40 -3.64
N LEU A 25 6.49 -6.59 -3.25
CA LEU A 25 5.91 -7.93 -3.14
C LEU A 25 5.93 -8.65 -4.49
N ARG A 26 5.66 -7.96 -5.58
CA ARG A 26 5.71 -8.53 -6.91
C ARG A 26 7.13 -8.84 -7.37
N THR A 27 8.08 -7.96 -7.08
CA THR A 27 9.49 -8.16 -7.42
C THR A 27 10.08 -9.37 -6.68
N GLU A 28 9.75 -9.53 -5.40
CA GLU A 28 10.33 -10.61 -4.60
C GLU A 28 9.56 -11.93 -4.68
N PHE A 29 8.23 -11.89 -4.83
CA PHE A 29 7.38 -13.08 -4.80
C PHE A 29 6.65 -13.38 -6.11
N GLY A 30 6.76 -12.53 -7.13
CA GLY A 30 6.19 -12.74 -8.45
C GLY A 30 4.68 -13.01 -8.40
N ALA A 31 4.26 -14.12 -9.00
CA ALA A 31 2.87 -14.56 -9.03
C ALA A 31 2.28 -14.88 -7.64
N ALA A 32 3.12 -15.16 -6.63
CA ALA A 32 2.67 -15.46 -5.27
C ALA A 32 2.36 -14.20 -4.45
N SER A 33 2.75 -13.01 -4.93
CA SER A 33 2.54 -11.71 -4.26
C SER A 33 1.10 -11.49 -3.83
N LEU A 34 0.13 -11.81 -4.71
CA LEU A 34 -1.30 -11.65 -4.44
C LEU A 34 -1.79 -12.58 -3.32
N THR A 35 -1.31 -13.83 -3.31
CA THR A 35 -1.64 -14.81 -2.26
C THR A 35 -1.12 -14.34 -0.91
N LEU A 36 0.13 -13.85 -0.85
CA LEU A 36 0.74 -13.31 0.36
C LEU A 36 -0.01 -12.07 0.86
N ALA A 37 -0.31 -11.11 -0.02
CA ALA A 37 -1.07 -9.92 0.36
C ALA A 37 -2.46 -10.26 0.93
N ARG A 38 -3.14 -11.29 0.39
CA ARG A 38 -4.42 -11.79 0.91
C ARG A 38 -4.27 -12.48 2.27
N GLN A 39 -3.18 -13.23 2.49
CA GLN A 39 -2.89 -13.81 3.80
C GLN A 39 -2.65 -12.72 4.85
N MET A 40 -1.84 -11.70 4.52
CA MET A 40 -1.61 -10.56 5.41
C MET A 40 -2.89 -9.78 5.69
N LEU A 41 -3.74 -9.60 4.68
CA LEU A 41 -5.06 -8.99 4.84
C LEU A 41 -5.97 -9.78 5.78
N SER A 42 -5.89 -11.11 5.76
CA SER A 42 -6.72 -11.98 6.60
C SER A 42 -6.42 -11.83 8.09
N THR A 43 -5.17 -11.50 8.44
CA THR A 43 -4.71 -11.30 9.82
C THR A 43 -4.68 -9.83 10.23
N ALA A 44 -4.82 -8.90 9.28
CA ALA A 44 -4.75 -7.47 9.55
C ALA A 44 -6.07 -6.92 10.10
N GLU A 45 -5.94 -6.02 11.07
CA GLU A 45 -7.04 -5.32 11.73
C GLU A 45 -6.87 -3.79 11.61
N GLY A 46 -7.96 -3.04 11.82
CA GLY A 46 -7.94 -1.57 11.82
C GLY A 46 -7.35 -0.95 10.54
N GLU A 47 -6.46 0.03 10.71
CA GLU A 47 -5.82 0.75 9.61
C GLU A 47 -4.95 -0.17 8.73
N ALA A 48 -4.27 -1.16 9.33
CA ALA A 48 -3.47 -2.11 8.58
C ALA A 48 -4.33 -2.92 7.61
N ARG A 49 -5.57 -3.26 8.00
CA ARG A 49 -6.52 -3.94 7.11
C ARG A 49 -6.83 -3.08 5.88
N THR A 50 -7.11 -1.80 6.08
CA THR A 50 -7.39 -0.85 4.99
C THR A 50 -6.19 -0.73 4.05
N ASN A 51 -4.96 -0.66 4.59
CA ASN A 51 -3.75 -0.59 3.77
C ASN A 51 -3.53 -1.88 2.97
N TRP A 52 -3.71 -3.06 3.57
CA TRP A 52 -3.61 -4.33 2.85
C TRP A 52 -4.71 -4.54 1.81
N GLN A 53 -5.92 -4.00 2.03
CA GLN A 53 -6.97 -3.99 1.00
C GLN A 53 -6.52 -3.20 -0.24
N LYS A 54 -5.88 -2.05 -0.04
CA LYS A 54 -5.33 -1.25 -1.14
C LYS A 54 -4.19 -1.97 -1.87
N VAL A 55 -3.26 -2.60 -1.13
CA VAL A 55 -2.17 -3.39 -1.75
C VAL A 55 -2.73 -4.54 -2.60
N VAL A 56 -3.75 -5.25 -2.10
CA VAL A 56 -4.41 -6.32 -2.86
C VAL A 56 -5.11 -5.77 -4.11
N MET A 57 -5.73 -4.60 -4.03
CA MET A 57 -6.37 -3.94 -5.18
C MET A 57 -5.33 -3.60 -6.26
N GLU A 58 -4.25 -2.93 -5.88
CA GLU A 58 -3.13 -2.58 -6.79
C GLU A 58 -2.57 -3.81 -7.50
N LEU A 59 -2.28 -4.88 -6.75
CA LEU A 59 -1.76 -6.13 -7.31
C LEU A 59 -2.73 -6.81 -8.29
N ASN A 60 -4.05 -6.64 -8.13
CA ASN A 60 -5.04 -7.16 -9.08
C ASN A 60 -5.15 -6.28 -10.33
N GLU A 61 -5.14 -4.95 -10.19
CA GLU A 61 -5.22 -4.03 -11.32
C GLU A 61 -4.02 -4.19 -12.25
N GLU A 62 -2.81 -4.28 -11.70
CA GLU A 62 -1.61 -4.56 -12.49
C GLU A 62 -1.55 -6.00 -13.06
N ALA A 63 -2.36 -6.94 -12.56
CA ALA A 63 -2.44 -8.29 -13.14
C ALA A 63 -3.45 -8.38 -14.29
N ALA A 64 -4.38 -7.42 -14.37
CA ALA A 64 -5.38 -7.32 -15.42
C ALA A 64 -4.94 -6.45 -16.62
N GLY A 65 -3.84 -5.70 -16.46
CA GLY A 65 -3.22 -4.85 -17.48
C GLY A 65 -2.13 -5.53 -18.31
#